data_AF-A0A0D7ASR8-F1
#
_entry.id   AF-A0A0D7ASR8-F1
#
_cell.length_a   1.000
_cell.length_b   1.000
_cell.length_c   1.000
_cell.angle_alpha   90.00
_cell.angle_beta   90.00
_cell.angle_gamma   90.00
#
_symmetry.space_group_name_H-M   'P 1'
#
loop_
_entity.id
_entity.type
_entity.pdbx_description
1 polymer ?
#
loop_
_entity_poly.entity_id
_entity_poly.type
_entity_poly.pdbx_seq_one_letter_code
_entity_poly.pdbx_strand_id
1 'polypeptide(L)'
;MAANKSERLFLPINGLGHYEPEDYKQFCKETPIPRAALPEYFFNCQPGQRFIPPMLWLGWNMGSEADLTAFLLKYDPELVSLKPTGGLTDASLFNLCYALYERFDISGEMAELLEMSPIRDEHGEDVWALTVSCNYTSDCLSDDLIEKIGKDIGKGEPSWWLDQTNWYWQPGPHTQAARLAEQGEILITPHLP
;
A
#
# COMPACT_ATOMS: atom_id res chain seq x y z
N MET A 1 18.53 7.76 23.61
CA MET A 1 18.59 6.30 23.81
C MET A 1 18.68 5.68 22.43
N ALA A 2 19.76 4.97 22.14
CA ALA A 2 20.00 4.36 20.83
C ALA A 2 19.08 3.14 20.67
N ALA A 3 18.25 3.13 19.62
CA ALA A 3 17.45 1.99 19.24
C ALA A 3 18.38 0.86 18.78
N ASN A 4 18.25 -0.30 19.42
CA ASN A 4 19.07 -1.47 19.19
C ASN A 4 18.51 -2.26 18.00
N LYS A 5 19.34 -2.46 16.97
CA LYS A 5 19.35 -3.58 16.00
C LYS A 5 18.02 -4.17 15.50
N SER A 6 17.66 -3.80 14.26
CA SER A 6 17.25 -4.73 13.19
C SER A 6 16.21 -5.80 13.54
N GLU A 7 15.13 -5.42 14.20
CA GLU A 7 13.92 -6.25 14.26
C GLU A 7 13.17 -6.06 12.95
N ARG A 8 12.85 -7.14 12.23
CA ARG A 8 12.08 -7.03 10.99
C ARG A 8 10.67 -6.56 11.36
N LEU A 9 10.20 -5.53 10.68
CA LEU A 9 8.81 -5.03 10.81
C LEU A 9 7.80 -6.12 10.41
N PHE A 10 6.59 -6.02 10.99
CA PHE A 10 5.45 -6.88 10.69
C PHE A 10 5.64 -8.37 10.98
N LEU A 11 6.54 -8.74 11.90
CA LEU A 11 6.66 -10.13 12.34
C LEU A 11 5.46 -10.54 13.23
N PRO A 12 5.07 -11.83 13.23
CA PRO A 12 4.02 -12.35 14.11
C PRO A 12 4.23 -11.97 15.58
N ILE A 13 3.25 -11.30 16.17
CA ILE A 13 3.35 -10.68 17.50
C ILE A 13 3.57 -11.72 18.61
N ASN A 14 2.94 -12.89 18.46
CA ASN A 14 2.89 -13.89 19.52
C ASN A 14 4.14 -14.79 19.56
N GLY A 15 5.08 -14.65 18.61
CA GLY A 15 6.23 -15.56 18.49
C GLY A 15 5.84 -17.01 18.14
N LEU A 16 4.54 -17.27 17.91
CA LEU A 16 3.96 -18.57 17.59
C LEU A 16 4.07 -18.92 16.10
N GLY A 17 4.75 -18.08 15.31
CA GLY A 17 4.98 -18.30 13.89
C GLY A 17 3.75 -18.09 13.00
N HIS A 18 2.66 -17.51 13.51
CA HIS A 18 1.41 -17.27 12.77
C HIS A 18 0.76 -15.92 13.06
N TYR A 19 -0.05 -15.44 12.12
CA TYR A 19 -0.83 -14.21 12.21
C TYR A 19 -2.28 -14.50 12.61
N GLU A 20 -2.81 -13.72 13.53
CA GLU A 20 -4.24 -13.65 13.80
C GLU A 20 -4.91 -12.63 12.87
N PRO A 21 -6.20 -12.80 12.49
CA PRO A 21 -6.90 -11.87 11.61
C PRO A 21 -6.83 -10.40 11.99
N GLU A 22 -6.68 -10.10 13.27
CA GLU A 22 -6.69 -8.72 13.80
C GLU A 22 -5.27 -8.18 14.09
N ASP A 23 -4.21 -8.95 13.83
CA ASP A 23 -2.82 -8.52 14.05
C ASP A 23 -2.47 -7.29 13.20
N TYR A 24 -3.13 -7.10 12.04
CA TYR A 24 -2.94 -5.92 11.21
C TYR A 24 -3.16 -4.62 12.00
N LYS A 25 -4.07 -4.59 12.98
CA LYS A 25 -4.35 -3.37 13.77
C LYS A 25 -3.14 -2.89 14.55
N GLN A 26 -2.25 -3.81 14.93
CA GLN A 26 -1.01 -3.45 15.59
C GLN A 26 0.05 -2.99 14.59
N PHE A 27 0.14 -3.67 13.45
CA PHE A 27 1.07 -3.34 12.36
C PHE A 27 0.77 -2.01 11.69
N CYS A 28 -0.51 -1.65 11.55
CA CYS A 28 -0.93 -0.37 11.01
C CYS A 28 -0.36 0.82 11.78
N LYS A 29 -0.11 0.67 13.09
CA LYS A 29 0.52 1.71 13.92
C LYS A 29 1.99 1.96 13.57
N GLU A 30 2.62 1.05 12.81
CA GLU A 30 3.97 1.22 12.26
C GLU A 30 3.96 2.02 10.95
N THR A 31 2.77 2.26 10.37
CA THR A 31 2.57 3.11 9.20
C THR A 31 1.85 4.42 9.58
N PRO A 32 2.07 5.54 8.87
CA PRO A 32 2.95 5.69 7.71
C PRO A 32 4.44 5.57 8.04
N ILE A 33 5.21 4.85 7.22
CA ILE A 33 6.68 4.83 7.30
C ILE A 33 7.20 5.93 6.37
N PRO A 34 8.07 6.85 6.84
CA PRO A 34 8.65 7.87 5.97
C PRO A 34 9.34 7.26 4.74
N ARG A 35 9.24 7.92 3.58
CA ARG A 35 9.77 7.41 2.29
C ARG A 35 11.21 6.87 2.40
N ALA A 36 12.10 7.63 3.05
CA ALA A 36 13.51 7.31 3.22
C ALA A 36 13.82 6.30 4.33
N ALA A 37 12.82 5.89 5.11
CA ALA A 37 12.98 5.02 6.27
C ALA A 37 12.60 3.56 6.00
N LEU A 38 12.16 3.20 4.79
CA LEU A 38 11.80 1.82 4.50
C LEU A 38 13.04 0.92 4.49
N PRO A 39 13.11 -0.14 5.32
CA PRO A 39 14.27 -1.01 5.36
C PRO A 39 14.54 -1.74 4.03
N GLU A 40 15.82 -1.89 3.66
CA GLU A 40 16.25 -2.48 2.38
C GLU A 40 15.73 -3.91 2.11
N TYR A 41 15.42 -4.67 3.17
CA TYR A 41 14.91 -6.03 3.03
C TYR A 41 13.49 -6.10 2.45
N PHE A 42 12.77 -4.97 2.34
CA PHE A 42 11.45 -4.91 1.72
C PHE A 42 11.49 -4.89 0.19
N PHE A 43 12.62 -4.52 -0.43
CA PHE A 43 12.74 -4.36 -1.88
C PHE A 43 13.29 -5.60 -2.61
N ASN A 44 13.86 -6.56 -1.87
CA ASN A 44 14.58 -7.72 -2.43
C ASN A 44 13.71 -8.98 -2.50
N CYS A 45 12.50 -8.86 -3.05
CA CYS A 45 11.55 -9.97 -3.18
C CYS A 45 11.88 -10.86 -4.37
N GLN A 46 12.76 -11.85 -4.19
CA GLN A 46 12.84 -12.95 -5.17
C GLN A 46 11.78 -14.01 -4.81
N PRO A 47 10.86 -14.38 -5.71
CA PRO A 47 9.82 -15.38 -5.43
C PRO A 47 10.37 -16.74 -4.96
N GLY A 48 11.64 -17.06 -5.29
CA GLY A 48 12.33 -18.26 -4.80
C GLY A 48 12.90 -18.16 -3.37
N GLN A 49 12.79 -17.02 -2.70
CA GLN A 49 13.16 -16.86 -1.29
C GLN A 49 12.10 -17.46 -0.35
N ARG A 50 12.50 -17.75 0.89
CA ARG A 50 11.65 -18.45 1.87
C ARG A 50 10.37 -17.70 2.23
N PHE A 51 10.42 -16.36 2.27
CA PHE A 51 9.27 -15.51 2.62
C PHE A 51 9.26 -14.24 1.78
N ILE A 52 8.07 -13.80 1.42
CA ILE A 52 7.75 -12.56 0.73
C ILE A 52 7.27 -11.55 1.81
N PRO A 53 7.81 -10.32 1.86
CA PRO A 53 7.39 -9.31 2.82
C PRO A 53 5.95 -8.82 2.58
N PRO A 54 5.32 -8.17 3.57
CA PRO A 54 4.11 -7.40 3.32
C PRO A 54 4.25 -6.45 2.13
N MET A 55 3.16 -6.23 1.43
CA MET A 55 3.06 -5.20 0.40
C MET A 55 2.86 -3.83 1.05
N LEU A 56 3.64 -2.88 0.60
CA LEU A 56 3.62 -1.49 1.01
C LEU A 56 3.52 -0.60 -0.22
N TRP A 57 2.64 0.37 -0.14
CA TRP A 57 2.42 1.37 -1.18
C TRP A 57 3.05 2.69 -0.79
N LEU A 58 3.89 3.26 -1.68
CA LEU A 58 4.41 4.61 -1.48
C LEU A 58 3.41 5.60 -2.06
N GLY A 59 2.87 6.49 -1.24
CA GLY A 59 1.86 7.43 -1.70
C GLY A 59 1.30 8.37 -0.64
N TRP A 60 0.17 8.99 -0.98
CA TRP A 60 -0.56 9.89 -0.11
C TRP A 60 -1.90 9.29 0.28
N ASN A 61 -2.14 9.16 1.58
CA ASN A 61 -3.45 8.79 2.11
C ASN A 61 -4.48 9.88 1.73
N MET A 62 -5.50 9.46 0.99
CA MET A 62 -6.62 10.27 0.49
C MET A 62 -7.86 10.19 1.39
N GLY A 63 -7.80 9.40 2.46
CA GLY A 63 -8.84 9.19 3.45
C GLY A 63 -9.86 8.15 3.03
N SER A 64 -10.99 8.13 3.74
CA SER A 64 -12.13 7.28 3.42
C SER A 64 -12.68 7.59 2.03
N GLU A 65 -13.59 6.74 1.51
CA GLU A 65 -14.28 7.05 0.25
C GLU A 65 -15.02 8.40 0.31
N ALA A 66 -15.55 8.79 1.47
CA ALA A 66 -16.19 10.08 1.66
C ALA A 66 -15.19 11.25 1.56
N ASP A 67 -14.00 11.10 2.14
CA ASP A 67 -12.93 12.11 2.07
C ASP A 67 -12.41 12.24 0.64
N LEU A 68 -12.18 11.11 -0.04
CA LEU A 68 -11.78 11.08 -1.44
C LEU A 68 -12.84 11.74 -2.34
N THR A 69 -14.13 11.44 -2.13
CA THR A 69 -15.23 12.07 -2.87
C THR A 69 -15.23 13.59 -2.66
N ALA A 70 -15.09 14.04 -1.41
CA ALA A 70 -15.04 15.47 -1.08
C ALA A 70 -13.82 16.16 -1.70
N PHE A 71 -12.67 15.47 -1.73
CA PHE A 71 -11.47 15.92 -2.42
C PHE A 71 -11.72 16.08 -3.92
N LEU A 72 -12.23 15.04 -4.59
CA LEU A 72 -12.47 15.06 -6.04
C LEU A 72 -13.44 16.18 -6.43
N LEU A 73 -14.55 16.34 -5.71
CA LEU A 73 -15.52 17.42 -5.95
C LEU A 73 -14.90 18.82 -5.83
N LYS A 74 -13.89 19.00 -4.98
CA LYS A 74 -13.18 20.27 -4.82
C LYS A 74 -12.08 20.46 -5.87
N TYR A 75 -11.39 19.38 -6.20
CA TYR A 75 -10.25 19.37 -7.10
C TYR A 75 -10.70 19.52 -8.55
N ASP A 76 -11.61 18.66 -9.01
CA ASP A 76 -12.29 18.75 -10.30
C ASP A 76 -13.57 17.87 -10.27
N PRO A 77 -14.77 18.48 -10.22
CA PRO A 77 -16.04 17.75 -10.19
C PRO A 77 -16.25 16.79 -11.37
N GLU A 78 -15.64 17.04 -12.53
CA GLU A 78 -15.81 16.18 -13.71
C GLU A 78 -15.18 14.79 -13.55
N LEU A 79 -14.27 14.65 -12.58
CA LEU A 79 -13.64 13.37 -12.26
C LEU A 79 -14.59 12.43 -11.50
N VAL A 80 -15.66 12.96 -10.89
CA VAL A 80 -16.56 12.19 -10.03
C VAL A 80 -17.61 11.44 -10.84
N SER A 81 -17.62 10.12 -10.68
CA SER A 81 -18.63 9.21 -11.20
C SER A 81 -19.18 8.36 -10.05
N LEU A 82 -20.49 8.42 -9.84
CA LEU A 82 -21.15 7.78 -8.70
C LEU A 82 -21.91 6.51 -9.10
N LYS A 83 -21.85 5.50 -8.24
CA LYS A 83 -22.69 4.31 -8.36
C LYS A 83 -24.16 4.69 -8.11
N PRO A 84 -25.13 3.98 -8.73
CA PRO A 84 -26.56 4.20 -8.46
C PRO A 84 -26.94 4.06 -6.97
N THR A 85 -26.20 3.24 -6.23
CA THR A 85 -26.39 2.98 -4.79
C THR A 85 -25.69 4.01 -3.89
N GLY A 86 -25.03 5.01 -4.46
CA GLY A 86 -24.08 5.87 -3.76
C GLY A 86 -22.67 5.29 -3.74
N GLY A 87 -21.71 6.19 -3.51
CA GLY A 87 -20.28 5.89 -3.51
C GLY A 87 -19.59 6.04 -4.87
N LEU A 88 -18.27 6.06 -4.87
CA LEU A 88 -17.46 6.23 -6.08
C LEU A 88 -17.48 4.97 -6.95
N THR A 89 -17.48 5.18 -8.27
CA THR A 89 -17.14 4.13 -9.24
C THR A 89 -15.63 4.01 -9.40
N ASP A 90 -15.17 2.86 -9.88
CA ASP A 90 -13.78 2.63 -10.25
C ASP A 90 -13.31 3.63 -11.33
N ALA A 91 -14.25 4.13 -12.16
CA ALA A 91 -13.97 5.17 -13.13
C ALA A 91 -13.51 6.48 -12.47
N SER A 92 -14.02 6.83 -11.28
CA SER A 92 -13.56 8.03 -10.57
C SER A 92 -12.10 7.92 -10.13
N LEU A 93 -11.71 6.73 -9.67
CA LEU A 93 -10.34 6.43 -9.25
C LEU A 93 -9.39 6.54 -10.46
N PHE A 94 -9.81 5.98 -11.59
CA PHE A 94 -9.07 6.05 -12.85
C PHE A 94 -8.99 7.49 -13.39
N ASN A 95 -10.08 8.26 -13.33
CA ASN A 95 -10.14 9.63 -13.84
C ASN A 95 -9.13 10.55 -13.16
N LEU A 96 -8.94 10.43 -11.85
CA LEU A 96 -7.91 11.21 -11.14
C LEU A 96 -6.51 10.89 -11.65
N CYS A 97 -6.16 9.60 -11.75
CA CYS A 97 -4.86 9.18 -12.25
C CYS A 97 -4.65 9.66 -13.69
N TYR A 98 -5.66 9.52 -14.53
CA TYR A 98 -5.64 9.96 -15.93
C TYR A 98 -5.45 11.47 -16.06
N ALA A 99 -6.18 12.28 -15.26
CA ALA A 99 -6.01 13.73 -15.25
C ALA A 99 -4.60 14.14 -14.83
N LEU A 100 -3.98 13.41 -13.90
CA LEU A 100 -2.59 13.63 -13.51
C LEU A 100 -1.61 13.19 -14.61
N TYR A 101 -1.89 12.09 -15.34
CA TYR A 101 -1.09 11.69 -16.50
C TYR A 101 -1.04 12.79 -17.55
N GLU A 102 -2.20 13.32 -17.95
CA GLU A 102 -2.27 14.38 -18.95
C GLU A 102 -1.61 15.68 -18.47
N ARG A 103 -1.81 16.04 -17.19
CA ARG A 103 -1.26 17.28 -16.63
C ARG A 103 0.26 17.25 -16.53
N PHE A 104 0.85 16.10 -16.23
CA PHE A 104 2.28 15.95 -15.97
C PHE A 104 3.04 15.18 -17.05
N ASP A 105 2.38 14.85 -18.16
CA ASP A 105 2.95 14.11 -19.30
C ASP A 105 3.53 12.75 -18.88
N ILE A 106 2.80 12.04 -18.00
CA ILE A 106 3.18 10.70 -17.53
C ILE A 106 2.64 9.69 -18.52
N SER A 107 3.51 8.88 -19.11
CA SER A 107 3.15 7.92 -20.15
C SER A 107 3.97 6.64 -20.11
N GLY A 108 3.51 5.63 -20.84
CA GLY A 108 4.16 4.31 -20.89
C GLY A 108 4.15 3.61 -19.54
N GLU A 109 5.24 2.91 -19.22
CA GLU A 109 5.40 2.15 -17.97
C GLU A 109 5.31 3.04 -16.72
N MET A 110 5.61 4.35 -16.82
CA MET A 110 5.45 5.27 -15.68
C MET A 110 3.99 5.50 -15.30
N ALA A 111 3.06 5.39 -16.25
CA ALA A 111 1.64 5.54 -15.95
C ALA A 111 1.16 4.38 -15.04
N GLU A 112 1.73 3.18 -15.20
CA GLU A 112 1.42 2.02 -14.36
C GLU A 112 1.87 2.19 -12.90
N LEU A 113 2.75 3.16 -12.62
CA LEU A 113 3.23 3.42 -11.25
C LEU A 113 2.30 4.34 -10.46
N LEU A 114 1.46 5.15 -11.13
CA LEU A 114 0.54 6.07 -10.47
C LEU A 114 -0.88 5.52 -10.52
N GLU A 115 -1.38 5.12 -9.36
CA GLU A 115 -2.69 4.48 -9.23
C GLU A 115 -3.38 4.86 -7.91
N MET A 116 -4.66 4.49 -7.79
CA MET A 116 -5.40 4.54 -6.54
C MET A 116 -5.45 3.13 -5.94
N SER A 117 -4.79 2.94 -4.78
CA SER A 117 -4.71 1.63 -4.13
C SER A 117 -5.40 1.66 -2.76
N PRO A 118 -6.15 0.61 -2.37
CA PRO A 118 -6.68 0.49 -1.03
C PRO A 118 -5.56 0.14 -0.04
N ILE A 119 -5.51 0.87 1.07
CA ILE A 119 -4.51 0.70 2.12
C ILE A 119 -5.20 0.63 3.49
N ARG A 120 -4.43 0.32 4.53
CA ARG A 120 -4.85 0.59 5.92
C ARG A 120 -4.15 1.82 6.47
N ASP A 121 -4.92 2.69 7.12
CA ASP A 121 -4.37 3.82 7.86
C ASP A 121 -3.76 3.40 9.20
N GLU A 122 -3.22 4.35 9.98
CA GLU A 122 -2.61 4.08 11.29
C GLU A 122 -3.57 3.52 12.35
N HIS A 123 -4.88 3.59 12.09
CA HIS A 123 -5.95 3.07 12.94
C HIS A 123 -6.42 1.68 12.49
N GLY A 124 -5.97 1.20 11.33
CA GLY A 124 -6.35 -0.07 10.74
C GLY A 124 -7.60 0.01 9.86
N GLU A 125 -8.10 1.21 9.58
CA GLU A 125 -9.28 1.45 8.75
C GLU A 125 -8.92 1.38 7.27
N ASP A 126 -9.86 0.88 6.46
CA ASP A 126 -9.68 0.78 5.02
C ASP A 126 -9.86 2.16 4.38
N VAL A 127 -8.79 2.68 3.77
CA VAL A 127 -8.76 4.01 3.14
C VAL A 127 -8.12 3.92 1.75
N TRP A 128 -8.23 5.01 0.98
CA TRP A 128 -7.62 5.10 -0.34
C TRP A 128 -6.30 5.86 -0.28
N ALA A 129 -5.33 5.45 -1.08
CA ALA A 129 -4.11 6.21 -1.33
C ALA A 129 -3.88 6.44 -2.82
N LEU A 130 -3.39 7.63 -3.17
CA LEU A 130 -2.77 7.86 -4.48
C LEU A 130 -1.31 7.41 -4.37
N THR A 131 -0.94 6.36 -5.08
CA THR A 131 0.35 5.68 -4.94
C THR A 131 1.22 5.95 -6.17
N VAL A 132 2.54 5.88 -6.00
CA VAL A 132 3.55 6.20 -7.02
C VAL A 132 4.62 5.10 -7.17
N SER A 133 4.49 4.03 -6.38
CA SER A 133 5.36 2.84 -6.34
C SER A 133 4.83 1.85 -5.31
N CYS A 134 5.31 0.61 -5.37
CA CYS A 134 5.21 -0.36 -4.28
C CYS A 134 6.56 -1.02 -4.01
N ASN A 135 6.72 -1.64 -2.85
CA ASN A 135 7.99 -2.29 -2.48
C ASN A 135 8.30 -3.56 -3.31
N TYR A 136 7.39 -3.99 -4.17
CA TYR A 136 7.58 -5.15 -5.05
C TYR A 136 8.05 -4.75 -6.45
N THR A 137 7.96 -3.47 -6.79
CA THR A 137 8.51 -2.91 -8.03
C THR A 137 9.88 -2.30 -7.76
N SER A 138 10.81 -2.45 -8.70
CA SER A 138 12.07 -1.67 -8.67
C SER A 138 11.87 -0.21 -9.04
N ASP A 139 10.70 0.12 -9.58
CA ASP A 139 10.42 1.37 -10.23
C ASP A 139 9.51 2.27 -9.37
N CYS A 140 9.72 3.56 -9.50
CA CYS A 140 9.01 4.63 -8.81
C CYS A 140 8.99 5.86 -9.72
N LEU A 141 7.96 6.69 -9.63
CA LEU A 141 8.01 8.00 -10.27
C LEU A 141 9.25 8.80 -9.83
N SER A 142 9.76 9.65 -10.71
CA SER A 142 10.89 10.52 -10.37
C SER A 142 10.52 11.49 -9.24
N ASP A 143 11.52 11.92 -8.46
CA ASP A 143 11.33 12.87 -7.36
C ASP A 143 10.63 14.16 -7.82
N ASP A 144 11.01 14.66 -9.00
CA ASP A 144 10.39 15.83 -9.63
C ASP A 144 8.88 15.64 -9.89
N LEU A 145 8.46 14.45 -10.33
CA LEU A 145 7.04 14.15 -10.56
C LEU A 145 6.29 13.99 -9.24
N ILE A 146 6.89 13.32 -8.26
CA ILE A 146 6.32 13.15 -6.92
C ILE A 146 6.07 14.52 -6.27
N GLU A 147 7.05 15.43 -6.32
CA GLU A 147 6.90 16.77 -5.76
C GLU A 147 5.79 17.56 -6.47
N LYS A 148 5.75 17.52 -7.80
CA LYS A 148 4.72 18.21 -8.61
C LYS A 148 3.32 17.69 -8.30
N ILE A 149 3.13 16.38 -8.29
CA ILE A 149 1.84 15.74 -7.97
C ILE A 149 1.43 16.09 -6.55
N GLY A 150 2.32 15.90 -5.56
CA GLY A 150 2.05 16.21 -4.17
C GLY A 150 1.58 17.65 -3.97
N LYS A 151 2.29 18.61 -4.58
CA LYS A 151 1.90 20.04 -4.56
C LYS A 151 0.53 20.29 -5.20
N ASP A 152 0.25 19.62 -6.32
CA ASP A 152 -0.98 19.78 -7.08
C ASP A 152 -2.22 19.26 -6.34
N ILE A 153 -2.09 18.13 -5.66
CA ILE A 153 -3.15 17.57 -4.79
C ILE A 153 -3.15 18.16 -3.38
N GLY A 154 -2.25 19.11 -3.08
CA GLY A 154 -2.15 19.78 -1.78
C GLY A 154 -1.65 18.88 -0.64
N LYS A 155 -0.78 17.92 -0.93
CA LYS A 155 -0.17 16.99 0.03
C LYS A 155 1.35 17.24 0.14
N GLY A 156 1.93 16.82 1.27
CA GLY A 156 3.37 16.90 1.54
C GLY A 156 4.15 15.74 0.90
N GLU A 157 5.20 15.27 1.56
CA GLU A 157 5.92 14.07 1.09
C GLU A 157 5.06 12.81 1.20
N PRO A 158 5.18 11.87 0.25
CA PRO A 158 4.51 10.58 0.35
C PRO A 158 5.15 9.72 1.45
N SER A 159 4.40 8.72 1.92
CA SER A 159 4.85 7.74 2.89
C SER A 159 4.48 6.33 2.45
N TRP A 160 5.10 5.33 3.06
CA TRP A 160 4.76 3.93 2.84
C TRP A 160 3.58 3.53 3.73
N TRP A 161 2.59 2.92 3.13
CA TRP A 161 1.35 2.46 3.75
C TRP A 161 1.14 0.98 3.54
N LEU A 162 0.54 0.32 4.52
CA LEU A 162 0.30 -1.12 4.49
C LEU A 162 -0.86 -1.45 3.55
N ASP A 163 -0.68 -2.44 2.69
CA ASP A 163 -1.73 -2.95 1.83
C ASP A 163 -2.91 -3.52 2.66
N GLN A 164 -4.13 -3.35 2.17
CA GLN A 164 -5.33 -3.85 2.86
C GLN A 164 -5.34 -5.37 3.06
N THR A 165 -4.74 -6.11 2.13
CA THR A 165 -4.86 -7.57 2.00
C THR A 165 -3.54 -8.30 2.26
N ASN A 166 -2.42 -7.77 1.77
CA ASN A 166 -1.09 -8.35 1.83
C ASN A 166 -0.26 -7.71 2.95
N TRP A 167 -0.86 -7.56 4.14
CA TRP A 167 -0.28 -6.86 5.29
C TRP A 167 0.71 -7.70 6.13
N TYR A 168 0.95 -8.95 5.74
CA TYR A 168 1.72 -9.94 6.51
C TYR A 168 2.80 -10.61 5.64
N TRP A 169 3.82 -11.20 6.27
CA TRP A 169 4.82 -11.98 5.53
C TRP A 169 4.21 -13.27 4.99
N GLN A 170 4.30 -13.46 3.68
CA GLN A 170 3.79 -14.64 2.97
C GLN A 170 4.92 -15.65 2.72
N PRO A 171 4.63 -16.96 2.61
CA PRO A 171 5.62 -17.90 2.11
C PRO A 171 5.93 -17.62 0.63
N GLY A 172 7.20 -17.80 0.23
CA GLY A 172 7.55 -17.74 -1.20
C GLY A 172 6.91 -18.89 -1.99
N PRO A 173 6.43 -18.66 -3.22
CA PRO A 173 5.90 -19.71 -4.07
C PRO A 173 6.96 -20.80 -4.27
N HIS A 174 6.54 -22.06 -4.22
CA HIS A 174 7.41 -23.25 -4.33
C HIS A 174 8.33 -23.54 -3.13
N THR A 175 8.16 -22.84 -2.00
CA THR A 175 8.88 -23.18 -0.76
C THR A 175 8.21 -24.34 -0.01
N GLN A 176 8.93 -24.98 0.92
CA GLN A 176 8.32 -25.91 1.86
C GLN A 176 7.26 -25.22 2.73
N ALA A 177 7.48 -23.96 3.11
CA ALA A 177 6.53 -23.18 3.87
C ALA A 177 5.21 -22.99 3.11
N ALA A 178 5.26 -22.66 1.81
CA ALA A 178 4.05 -22.57 0.99
C ALA A 178 3.27 -23.89 0.97
N ARG A 179 3.96 -25.02 0.74
CA ARG A 179 3.31 -26.35 0.73
C ARG A 179 2.68 -26.72 2.06
N LEU A 180 3.35 -26.44 3.17
CA LEU A 180 2.82 -26.70 4.51
C LEU A 180 1.62 -25.78 4.83
N ALA A 181 1.65 -24.53 4.37
CA ALA A 181 0.53 -23.60 4.55
C ALA A 181 -0.69 -24.03 3.73
N GLU A 182 -0.50 -24.46 2.48
CA GLU A 182 -1.55 -25.04 1.63
C GLU A 182 -2.19 -26.30 2.25
N GLN A 183 -1.41 -27.05 3.02
CA GLN A 183 -1.86 -28.25 3.73
C GLN A 183 -2.49 -27.95 5.10
N GLY A 184 -2.50 -26.70 5.54
CA GLY A 184 -2.96 -26.30 6.87
C GLY A 184 -2.05 -26.77 8.01
N GLU A 185 -0.82 -27.20 7.70
CA GLU A 185 0.15 -27.70 8.68
C GLU A 185 0.94 -26.58 9.37
N ILE A 186 1.01 -25.39 8.74
CA ILE A 186 1.53 -24.17 9.37
C ILE A 186 0.58 -23.01 9.09
N LEU A 187 0.38 -22.17 10.11
CA LEU A 187 -0.37 -20.93 9.98
C LEU A 187 0.64 -19.82 9.69
N ILE A 188 0.72 -19.35 8.46
CA ILE A 188 1.51 -18.17 8.07
C ILE A 188 0.67 -17.17 7.28
N THR A 189 -0.62 -17.42 7.24
CA THR A 189 -1.68 -16.57 6.71
C THR A 189 -2.65 -16.25 7.85
N PRO A 190 -3.32 -15.09 7.83
CA PRO A 190 -4.35 -14.77 8.81
C PRO A 190 -5.43 -15.84 8.83
N HIS A 191 -5.64 -16.48 9.99
CA HIS A 191 -6.61 -17.56 10.13
C HIS A 191 -8.02 -17.00 10.26
N LEU A 192 -8.82 -17.01 9.19
CA LEU A 192 -10.25 -16.71 9.33
C LEU A 192 -10.92 -17.83 10.17
N PRO A 193 -11.54 -17.51 11.32
CA PRO A 193 -12.13 -18.51 12.21
C PRO A 193 -13.25 -19.33 11.57
#